data_AF-A0A949KUN6-F1
#
_entry.id   AF-A0A949KUN6-F1
#
_cell.length_a   1.000
_cell.length_b   1.000
_cell.length_c   1.000
_cell.angle_alpha   90.00
_cell.angle_beta   90.00
_cell.angle_gamma   90.00
#
_symmetry.space_group_name_H-M   'P 1'
#
loop_
_entity.id
_entity.type
_entity.pdbx_description
1 polymer ?
#
loop_
_entity_poly.entity_id
_entity_poly.type
_entity_poly.pdbx_seq_one_letter_code
_entity_poly.pdbx_strand_id
1 'polypeptide(L)'
;MAATLVLLIVGVFMEDDSFMAYAAFALVVNMTFFRLYTFVAKLWLSLSHCLGLVVSTFVLSLVYCMIVVPIALVHRFFGHDPMRLRDWKSGNDSVFVERNLSYGGEDLEHPF
;
A
#
# COMPACT_ATOMS: atom_id res chain seq x y z
N MET A 1 11.90 -30.91 6.17
CA MET A 1 13.13 -30.41 5.49
C MET A 1 14.18 -29.98 6.51
N ALA A 2 13.92 -29.00 7.38
CA ALA A 2 14.89 -28.62 8.43
C ALA A 2 15.07 -29.72 9.49
N ALA A 3 13.96 -30.30 9.99
CA ALA A 3 14.01 -31.37 10.99
C ALA A 3 14.74 -32.64 10.52
N THR A 4 14.63 -33.00 9.24
CA THR A 4 15.32 -34.14 8.64
C THR A 4 16.83 -33.91 8.55
N LEU A 5 17.25 -32.69 8.23
CA LEU A 5 18.68 -32.30 8.25
C LEU A 5 19.25 -32.31 9.67
N VAL A 6 18.50 -31.79 10.65
CA VAL A 6 18.94 -31.80 12.05
C VAL A 6 19.13 -33.23 12.56
N LEU A 7 18.21 -34.15 12.27
CA LEU A 7 18.34 -35.56 12.67
C LEU A 7 19.53 -36.25 12.01
N LEU A 8 19.82 -35.96 10.74
CA LEU A 8 20.99 -36.46 10.04
C LEU A 8 22.30 -35.95 10.65
N ILE A 9 22.38 -34.65 10.95
CA ILE A 9 23.55 -34.05 11.59
C ILE A 9 23.77 -34.67 12.97
N VAL A 10 22.73 -34.79 13.79
CA VAL A 10 22.83 -35.40 15.12
C VAL A 10 23.24 -36.88 15.02
N GLY A 11 22.69 -37.64 14.08
CA GLY A 11 23.06 -39.04 13.87
C GLY A 11 24.53 -39.23 13.46
N VAL A 12 25.07 -38.34 12.62
CA VAL A 12 26.49 -38.36 12.24
C VAL A 12 27.40 -38.01 13.43
N PHE A 13 26.97 -37.12 14.33
CA PHE A 13 27.74 -36.76 15.53
C PHE A 13 27.67 -37.80 16.65
N MET A 14 26.59 -38.58 16.73
CA MET A 14 26.37 -39.58 17.78
C MET A 14 26.79 -41.02 17.39
N GLU A 15 27.22 -41.26 16.14
CA GLU A 15 27.57 -42.59 15.61
C GLU A 15 26.51 -43.69 15.88
N ASP A 16 25.24 -43.28 16.02
CA ASP A 16 24.13 -44.17 16.38
C ASP A 16 23.17 -44.34 15.19
N ASP A 17 23.12 -45.56 14.67
CA ASP A 17 22.36 -45.95 13.47
C ASP A 17 20.85 -45.71 13.61
N SER A 18 20.34 -45.64 14.84
CA SER A 18 18.91 -45.41 15.11
C SER A 18 18.44 -44.06 14.57
N PHE A 19 19.30 -43.03 14.60
CA PHE A 19 18.98 -41.70 14.08
C PHE A 19 18.84 -41.69 12.56
N MET A 20 19.52 -42.60 11.84
CA MET A 20 19.40 -42.71 10.39
C MET A 20 18.02 -43.23 9.99
N ALA A 21 17.46 -44.17 10.76
CA ALA A 21 16.09 -44.65 10.57
C ALA A 21 15.04 -43.57 10.86
N TYR A 22 15.20 -42.80 11.94
CA TYR A 22 14.32 -41.67 12.25
C TYR A 22 14.38 -40.57 11.19
N ALA A 23 15.57 -40.26 10.66
CA ALA A 23 15.75 -39.30 9.58
C ALA A 23 15.08 -39.78 8.27
N ALA A 24 15.24 -41.06 7.91
CA ALA A 24 14.60 -41.65 6.73
C ALA A 24 13.07 -41.60 6.85
N PHE A 25 12.52 -41.94 8.01
CA PHE A 25 11.08 -41.85 8.26
C PHE A 25 10.57 -40.41 8.15
N ALA A 26 11.25 -39.46 8.80
CA ALA A 26 10.88 -38.04 8.73
C ALA A 26 10.97 -37.47 7.30
N LEU A 27 11.84 -38.03 6.45
CA LEU A 27 11.99 -37.66 5.04
C LEU A 27 10.80 -38.17 4.22
N VAL A 28 10.42 -39.43 4.38
CA VAL A 28 9.22 -40.01 3.74
C VAL A 28 7.98 -39.21 4.12
N VAL A 29 7.79 -38.91 5.40
CA VAL A 29 6.67 -38.08 5.87
C VAL A 29 6.71 -36.68 5.25
N ASN A 30 7.89 -36.04 5.16
CA ASN A 30 8.01 -34.73 4.49
C ASN A 30 7.58 -34.77 3.02
N MET A 31 7.96 -35.82 2.30
CA MET A 31 7.58 -35.99 0.89
C MET A 31 6.09 -36.26 0.74
N THR A 32 5.50 -37.10 1.59
CA THR A 32 4.06 -37.44 1.52
C THR A 32 3.17 -36.25 1.90
N PHE A 33 3.54 -35.48 2.92
CA PHE A 33 2.73 -34.38 3.44
C PHE A 33 3.04 -33.01 2.82
N PHE A 34 3.76 -32.97 1.69
CA PHE A 34 4.10 -31.72 0.96
C PHE A 34 2.88 -30.81 0.71
N ARG A 35 1.72 -31.41 0.46
CA ARG A 35 0.49 -30.68 0.15
C ARG A 35 0.00 -29.80 1.32
N LEU A 36 0.25 -30.17 2.58
CA LEU A 36 -0.12 -29.35 3.74
C LEU A 36 0.65 -28.02 3.77
N TYR A 37 1.95 -28.06 3.47
CA TYR A 37 2.79 -26.86 3.39
C TYR A 37 2.32 -25.92 2.29
N THR A 38 1.85 -26.45 1.16
CA THR A 38 1.32 -25.61 0.07
C THR A 38 0.02 -24.91 0.44
N PHE A 39 -0.84 -25.52 1.26
CA PHE A 39 -2.07 -24.87 1.72
C PHE A 39 -1.78 -23.70 2.66
N VAL A 40 -0.88 -23.91 3.64
CA VAL A 40 -0.44 -22.85 4.55
C VAL A 40 0.24 -21.73 3.77
N ALA A 41 1.11 -22.06 2.81
CA ALA A 41 1.76 -21.07 1.96
C ALA A 41 0.75 -20.25 1.14
N LYS A 42 -0.27 -20.90 0.55
CA LYS A 42 -1.34 -20.19 -0.18
C LYS A 42 -2.14 -19.28 0.73
N LEU A 43 -2.49 -19.74 1.94
CA LEU A 43 -3.21 -18.94 2.92
C LEU A 43 -2.38 -17.71 3.32
N TRP A 44 -1.09 -17.91 3.60
CA TRP A 44 -0.16 -16.85 3.96
C TRP A 44 0.06 -15.83 2.85
N LEU A 45 0.24 -16.30 1.60
CA LEU A 45 0.40 -15.42 0.44
C LEU A 45 -0.87 -14.65 0.13
N SER A 46 -2.04 -15.28 0.26
CA SER A 46 -3.34 -14.60 0.10
C SER A 46 -3.52 -13.49 1.14
N LEU A 47 -3.18 -13.77 2.40
CA LEU A 47 -3.18 -12.77 3.47
C LEU A 47 -2.24 -11.61 3.14
N SER A 48 -1.02 -11.92 2.72
CA SER A 48 0.00 -10.92 2.34
C SER A 48 -0.46 -10.05 1.16
N HIS A 49 -1.15 -10.64 0.19
CA HIS A 49 -1.68 -9.91 -0.96
C HIS A 49 -2.80 -8.94 -0.53
N CYS A 50 -3.73 -9.41 0.31
CA CYS A 50 -4.77 -8.55 0.89
C CYS A 50 -4.15 -7.39 1.69
N LEU A 51 -3.14 -7.69 2.52
CA LEU A 51 -2.43 -6.68 3.29
C LEU A 51 -1.75 -5.66 2.38
N GLY A 52 -1.11 -6.10 1.29
CA GLY A 52 -0.45 -5.21 0.35
C GLY A 52 -1.40 -4.20 -0.29
N LEU A 53 -2.63 -4.62 -0.63
CA LEU A 53 -3.66 -3.72 -1.18
C LEU A 53 -4.11 -2.68 -0.14
N VAL A 54 -4.31 -3.09 1.11
CA VAL A 54 -4.71 -2.19 2.19
C VAL A 54 -3.59 -1.20 2.53
N VAL A 55 -2.35 -1.68 2.62
CA VAL A 55 -1.19 -0.88 2.99
C VAL A 55 -0.91 0.20 1.95
N SER A 56 -1.07 -0.05 0.66
CA SER A 56 -0.87 0.97 -0.38
C SER A 56 -1.79 2.18 -0.17
N THR A 57 -3.09 1.92 0.00
CA THR A 57 -4.09 2.97 0.26
C THR A 57 -3.83 3.66 1.60
N PHE A 58 -3.48 2.89 2.63
CA PHE A 58 -3.22 3.42 3.96
C PHE A 58 -2.00 4.34 3.99
N VAL A 59 -0.89 3.92 3.38
CA VAL A 59 0.34 4.71 3.29
C VAL A 59 0.08 6.00 2.51
N LEU A 60 -0.58 5.93 1.36
CA LEU A 60 -0.90 7.13 0.57
C LEU A 60 -1.80 8.10 1.35
N SER A 61 -2.82 7.58 2.04
CA SER A 61 -3.73 8.38 2.86
C SER A 61 -3.00 9.01 4.05
N LEU A 62 -2.12 8.27 4.70
CA LEU A 62 -1.29 8.75 5.80
C LEU A 62 -0.39 9.90 5.33
N VAL A 63 0.32 9.72 4.21
CA VAL A 63 1.18 10.74 3.61
C VAL A 63 0.39 11.98 3.22
N TYR A 64 -0.78 11.80 2.59
CA TYR A 64 -1.69 12.91 2.29
C TYR A 64 -2.11 13.67 3.56
N CYS A 65 -2.50 12.95 4.61
CA CYS A 65 -2.91 13.54 5.88
C CYS A 65 -1.75 14.23 6.61
N MET A 66 -0.52 13.71 6.50
CA MET A 66 0.62 14.24 7.23
C MET A 66 1.32 15.39 6.49
N ILE A 67 1.21 15.47 5.16
CA ILE A 67 1.86 16.51 4.34
C ILE A 67 0.83 17.49 3.80
N VAL A 68 -0.14 17.01 3.01
CA VAL A 68 -1.06 17.89 2.26
C VAL A 68 -2.05 18.58 3.19
N VAL A 69 -2.62 17.86 4.16
CA VAL A 69 -3.59 18.43 5.09
C VAL A 69 -3.00 19.57 5.93
N PRO A 70 -1.82 19.46 6.59
CA PRO A 70 -1.28 20.58 7.34
C PRO A 70 -0.91 21.76 6.44
N ILE A 71 -0.40 21.53 5.23
CA ILE A 71 -0.14 22.61 4.26
C ILE A 71 -1.45 23.34 3.93
N ALA A 72 -2.51 22.60 3.61
CA ALA A 72 -3.82 23.17 3.32
C ALA A 72 -4.41 23.92 4.53
N LEU A 73 -4.19 23.40 5.75
CA LEU A 73 -4.62 24.04 6.99
C LEU A 73 -3.86 25.35 7.25
N VAL A 74 -2.55 25.37 7.01
CA VAL A 74 -1.72 26.57 7.08
C VAL A 74 -2.22 27.61 6.07
N HIS A 75 -2.42 27.24 4.80
CA HIS A 75 -2.98 28.15 3.79
C HIS A 75 -4.35 28.71 4.18
N ARG A 76 -5.21 27.86 4.78
CA ARG A 76 -6.52 28.27 5.29
C ARG A 76 -6.40 29.26 6.45
N PHE A 77 -5.46 29.05 7.37
CA PHE A 77 -5.21 29.97 8.49
C PHE A 77 -4.65 31.31 8.03
N PHE A 78 -3.81 31.32 6.99
CA PHE A 78 -3.30 32.55 6.38
C PHE A 78 -4.37 33.33 5.58
N GLY A 79 -5.61 32.84 5.52
CA GLY A 79 -6.74 33.57 4.92
C GLY A 79 -6.72 33.59 3.39
N HIS A 80 -5.91 32.74 2.75
CA HIS A 80 -5.89 32.59 1.31
C HIS A 80 -7.13 31.80 0.87
N ASP A 81 -8.18 32.50 0.45
CA ASP A 81 -9.41 31.93 -0.12
C ASP A 81 -9.46 32.18 -1.64
N PRO A 82 -8.66 31.43 -2.44
CA PRO A 82 -8.61 31.64 -3.88
C PRO A 82 -9.95 31.36 -4.59
N MET A 83 -10.82 30.58 -3.96
CA MET A 83 -12.13 30.24 -4.50
C MET A 83 -13.25 31.16 -3.99
N ARG A 84 -12.94 32.17 -3.15
CA ARG A 84 -13.92 33.07 -2.53
C ARG A 84 -15.11 32.33 -1.91
N LEU A 85 -14.86 31.17 -1.32
CA LEU A 85 -15.90 30.29 -0.77
C LEU A 85 -16.69 30.97 0.35
N ARG A 86 -16.07 31.93 1.05
CA ARG A 86 -16.74 32.72 2.10
C ARG A 86 -17.76 33.71 1.54
N ASP A 87 -17.56 34.20 0.32
CA ASP A 87 -18.45 35.17 -0.34
C ASP A 87 -19.55 34.45 -1.15
N TRP A 88 -19.37 33.16 -1.43
CA TRP A 88 -20.30 32.34 -2.21
C TRP A 88 -21.68 32.29 -1.55
N LYS A 89 -22.69 32.85 -2.25
CA LYS A 89 -24.09 32.98 -1.79
C LYS A 89 -24.33 33.89 -0.58
N SER A 90 -23.34 34.68 -0.17
CA SER A 90 -23.52 35.65 0.92
C SER A 90 -24.24 36.93 0.46
N GLY A 91 -24.42 37.15 -0.84
CA GLY A 91 -25.07 38.34 -1.40
C GLY A 91 -25.65 38.11 -2.81
N ASN A 92 -26.11 39.20 -3.44
CA ASN A 92 -26.66 39.19 -4.81
C ASN A 92 -25.59 39.38 -5.91
N ASP A 93 -24.35 39.70 -5.55
CA ASP A 93 -23.28 39.98 -6.50
C ASP A 93 -22.54 38.72 -6.95
N SER A 94 -22.03 38.74 -8.17
CA SER A 94 -21.20 37.66 -8.72
C SER A 94 -19.85 37.60 -8.00
N VAL A 95 -19.41 36.40 -7.61
CA VAL A 95 -18.07 36.18 -7.07
C VAL A 95 -17.01 35.99 -8.17
N PHE A 96 -17.44 35.81 -9.42
CA PHE A 96 -16.53 35.64 -10.55
C PHE A 96 -15.76 36.93 -10.81
N VAL A 97 -14.51 36.77 -11.25
CA VAL A 97 -13.69 37.92 -11.67
C VAL A 97 -14.22 38.42 -13.00
N GLU A 98 -14.80 39.62 -13.02
CA GLU A 98 -15.15 40.29 -14.27
C GLU A 98 -13.89 40.69 -15.02
N ARG A 99 -13.65 39.99 -16.14
CA ARG A 99 -12.63 40.38 -17.10
C ARG A 99 -13.31 41.29 -18.11
N ASN A 100 -13.23 42.60 -17.90
CA ASN A 100 -13.70 43.64 -18.84
C ASN A 100 -12.81 43.65 -20.10
N LEU A 101 -12.75 42.53 -20.81
CA LEU A 101 -12.01 42.37 -22.05
C LEU A 101 -12.84 42.97 -23.19
N SER A 102 -12.25 43.89 -23.95
CA SER A 102 -12.82 44.35 -25.21
C SER A 102 -12.34 43.42 -26.30
N TYR A 103 -13.22 42.52 -26.76
CA TYR A 103 -12.88 41.55 -27.80
C TYR A 103 -12.60 42.25 -29.13
N GLY A 104 -11.40 42.01 -29.67
CA GLY A 104 -10.98 42.43 -31.00
C GLY A 104 -11.13 41.34 -32.06
N GLY A 105 -10.86 41.68 -33.32
CA GLY A 105 -10.80 40.69 -34.41
C GLY A 105 -9.62 39.71 -34.25
N GLU A 106 -8.52 40.18 -33.68
CA GLU A 106 -7.32 39.40 -33.37
C GLU A 106 -7.56 38.30 -32.31
N ASP A 107 -8.45 38.53 -31.35
CA ASP A 107 -8.84 37.54 -30.34
C ASP A 107 -9.68 36.39 -30.93
N LEU A 108 -10.33 36.60 -32.09
CA LEU A 108 -11.06 35.55 -32.80
C LEU A 108 -10.13 34.61 -33.56
N GLU A 109 -8.96 35.10 -33.97
CA GLU A 109 -7.94 34.31 -34.67
C GLU A 109 -7.10 33.48 -33.68
N HIS A 110 -6.95 33.95 -32.43
CA HIS A 110 -6.21 33.27 -31.36
C HIS A 110 -6.99 33.17 -30.04
N PRO A 111 -7.96 32.24 -29.95
CA PRO A 111 -8.87 32.14 -28.80
C PRO A 111 -8.32 31.45 -27.54
N PHE A 112 -7.07 30.95 -27.54
CA PHE A 112 -6.46 30.20 -26.41
C PHE A 112 -5.09 30.75 -26.02
#